data_AF-A0A965S0Q8-F1
#
_entry.id   AF-A0A965S0Q8-F1
#
_cell.length_a   1.000
_cell.length_b   1.000
_cell.length_c   1.000
_cell.angle_alpha   90.00
_cell.angle_beta   90.00
_cell.angle_gamma   90.00
#
_symmetry.space_group_name_H-M   'P 1'
#
loop_
_entity.id
_entity.type
_entity.pdbx_description
1 polymer ?
#
loop_
_entity_poly.entity_id
_entity_poly.type
_entity_poly.pdbx_seq_one_letter_code
_entity_poly.pdbx_strand_id
1 'polypeptide(L)'
;YVNTGVSIGAIGALLGVSSKSATSQNIGEILTNNISDGTEYDTPAYTNGVLINTTSSSFQTSLDAYRYVFMEKRTRVAGTWFTNDWTAVSTTNDYNRLSRVIPILKAAQGVYAGVVRYIKSRLFLKSDGTLTDDAINVFKSAIAPYLDAMVGVDISDYVTYIDPAQNVLTTNSIAIVVRIVPVGMADFINVTLTYTTKI
;
A
#
# COMPACT_ATOMS: atom_id res chain seq x y z
N TYR A 1 12.43 36.78 0.84
CA TYR A 1 13.48 35.76 0.59
C TYR A 1 13.72 35.68 -0.90
N VAL A 2 14.92 36.04 -1.36
CA VAL A 2 15.29 36.02 -2.77
C VAL A 2 15.73 34.60 -3.09
N ASN A 3 14.94 33.86 -3.89
CA ASN A 3 15.26 32.50 -4.32
C ASN A 3 16.52 32.54 -5.20
N THR A 4 17.68 32.21 -4.64
CA THR A 4 18.79 31.64 -5.41
C THR A 4 18.24 30.45 -6.20
N GLY A 5 18.57 30.30 -7.49
CA GLY A 5 18.01 29.31 -8.42
C GLY A 5 18.30 27.82 -8.11
N VAL A 6 18.18 27.43 -6.84
CA VAL A 6 18.28 26.09 -6.31
C VAL A 6 16.95 25.79 -5.64
N SER A 7 16.24 24.77 -6.12
CA SER A 7 15.00 24.31 -5.49
C SER A 7 15.29 23.12 -4.57
N ILE A 8 14.70 23.15 -3.37
CA ILE A 8 14.66 21.99 -2.48
C ILE A 8 13.37 21.24 -2.82
N GLY A 9 13.50 20.00 -3.29
CA GLY A 9 12.36 19.16 -3.61
C GLY A 9 11.58 18.73 -2.35
N ALA A 10 10.32 18.32 -2.53
CA ALA A 10 9.44 17.89 -1.44
C ALA A 10 9.68 16.44 -0.97
N ILE A 11 10.82 15.83 -1.29
CA ILE A 11 11.10 14.43 -0.95
C ILE A 11 11.20 14.22 0.57
N GLY A 12 11.72 15.20 1.32
CA GLY A 12 11.78 15.14 2.78
C GLY A 12 10.39 15.14 3.40
N ALA A 13 9.49 16.00 2.92
CA ALA A 13 8.09 16.02 3.35
C ALA A 13 7.38 14.70 2.99
N LEU A 14 7.63 14.15 1.80
CA LEU A 14 7.06 12.87 1.39
C LEU A 14 7.51 11.70 2.29
N LEU A 15 8.80 11.66 2.65
CA LEU A 15 9.32 10.67 3.60
C LEU A 15 8.70 10.84 5.00
N GLY A 16 8.54 12.09 5.46
CA GLY A 16 7.90 12.39 6.74
C GLY A 16 6.45 11.91 6.80
N VAL A 17 5.65 12.20 5.78
CA VAL A 17 4.25 11.76 5.69
C VAL A 17 4.15 10.25 5.57
N SER A 18 5.00 9.63 4.74
CA SER A 18 5.05 8.17 4.59
C SER A 18 5.37 7.47 5.92
N SER A 19 6.28 8.05 6.72
CA SER A 19 6.64 7.51 8.04
C SER A 19 5.55 7.68 9.10
N LYS A 20 4.72 8.73 8.99
CA LYS A 20 3.60 9.01 9.90
C LYS A 20 2.36 8.18 9.55
N SER A 21 2.14 7.91 8.26
CA SER A 21 0.96 7.22 7.76
C SER A 21 0.96 5.74 8.17
N ALA A 22 -0.23 5.15 8.30
CA ALA A 22 -0.33 3.69 8.43
C ALA A 22 0.15 3.01 7.14
N THR A 23 0.55 1.74 7.22
CA THR A 23 1.20 1.08 6.07
C THR A 23 0.26 0.88 4.88
N SER A 24 -1.04 0.74 5.17
CA SER A 24 -2.13 0.65 4.19
C SER A 24 -2.77 2.00 3.87
N GLN A 25 -2.18 3.12 4.29
CA GLN A 25 -2.78 4.45 4.12
C GLN A 25 -2.16 5.19 2.93
N ASN A 26 -2.99 5.95 2.21
CA ASN A 26 -2.52 6.79 1.14
C ASN A 26 -1.82 8.03 1.72
N ILE A 27 -0.60 8.32 1.26
CA ILE A 27 0.13 9.53 1.69
C ILE A 27 -0.57 10.83 1.27
N GLY A 28 -1.47 10.76 0.28
CA GLY A 28 -2.32 11.86 -0.19
C GLY A 28 -3.70 11.93 0.47
N GLU A 29 -3.95 11.18 1.55
CA GLU A 29 -5.26 11.20 2.21
C GLU A 29 -5.63 12.60 2.75
N ILE A 30 -6.76 13.12 2.27
CA ILE A 30 -7.18 14.51 2.51
C ILE A 30 -7.48 14.77 3.99
N LEU A 31 -8.04 13.80 4.72
CA LEU A 31 -8.47 14.01 6.10
C LEU A 31 -7.29 14.13 7.08
N THR A 32 -6.20 13.42 6.83
CA THR A 32 -5.13 13.18 7.82
C THR A 32 -3.76 13.73 7.40
N ASN A 33 -3.45 13.68 6.11
CA ASN A 33 -2.09 13.86 5.59
C ASN A 33 -1.86 15.24 4.95
N ASN A 34 -2.36 16.29 5.60
CA ASN A 34 -2.00 17.67 5.22
C ASN A 34 -0.51 17.91 5.53
N ILE A 35 0.22 18.38 4.53
CA ILE A 35 1.67 18.65 4.60
C ILE A 35 2.00 20.12 4.85
N SER A 36 0.99 20.99 4.82
CA SER A 36 1.16 22.42 5.08
C SER A 36 0.77 22.78 6.51
N ASP A 37 1.59 23.63 7.14
CA ASP A 37 1.32 24.26 8.42
C ASP A 37 0.74 25.69 8.28
N GLY A 38 0.38 26.09 7.05
CA GLY A 38 -0.07 27.44 6.70
C GLY A 38 1.05 28.41 6.35
N THR A 39 2.32 28.02 6.51
CA THR A 39 3.49 28.78 6.05
C THR A 39 4.30 27.96 5.05
N GLU A 40 4.76 26.78 5.46
CA GLU A 40 5.42 25.82 4.60
C GLU A 40 4.40 25.10 3.73
N TYR A 41 4.74 24.91 2.45
CA TYR A 41 3.89 24.26 1.44
C TYR A 41 2.47 24.82 1.30
N ASP A 42 2.16 26.02 1.82
CA ASP A 42 0.85 26.64 1.60
C ASP A 42 0.69 27.11 0.14
N THR A 43 1.77 27.59 -0.48
CA THR A 43 1.81 27.91 -1.92
C THR A 43 2.77 26.96 -2.63
N PRO A 44 2.34 25.74 -2.99
CA PRO A 44 3.24 24.75 -3.57
C PRO A 44 3.61 25.10 -5.01
N ALA A 45 4.87 24.84 -5.35
CA ALA A 45 5.45 25.02 -6.67
C ALA A 45 6.23 23.77 -7.09
N TYR A 46 6.38 23.55 -8.39
CA TYR A 46 7.32 22.58 -8.91
C TYR A 46 8.76 23.03 -8.67
N THR A 47 9.72 22.11 -8.84
CA THR A 47 11.16 22.41 -8.67
C THR A 47 11.70 23.44 -9.67
N ASN A 48 10.97 23.73 -10.74
CA ASN A 48 11.27 24.82 -11.68
C ASN A 48 10.67 26.18 -11.27
N GLY A 49 10.02 26.27 -10.12
CA GLY A 49 9.41 27.50 -9.58
C GLY A 49 8.00 27.81 -10.09
N VAL A 50 7.46 27.02 -11.03
CA VAL A 50 6.09 27.20 -11.53
C VAL A 50 5.10 26.78 -10.44
N LEU A 51 4.15 27.67 -10.11
CA LEU A 51 3.14 27.38 -9.10
C LEU A 51 2.16 26.31 -9.59
N ILE A 52 1.82 25.37 -8.72
CA ILE A 52 0.93 24.27 -9.08
C ILE A 52 -0.46 24.79 -9.47
N ASN A 53 -0.97 25.81 -8.77
CA ASN A 53 -2.28 26.41 -9.06
C ASN A 53 -2.36 27.19 -10.40
N THR A 54 -1.22 27.59 -10.97
CA THR A 54 -1.14 28.26 -12.28
C THR A 54 -0.99 27.27 -13.43
N THR A 55 -0.74 26.00 -13.12
CA THR A 55 -0.49 24.97 -14.12
C THR A 55 -1.80 24.40 -14.63
N SER A 56 -1.88 24.10 -15.93
CA SER A 56 -3.10 23.54 -16.52
C SER A 56 -3.45 22.18 -15.91
N SER A 57 -4.75 21.91 -15.77
CA SER A 57 -5.23 20.60 -15.33
C SER A 57 -4.76 19.47 -16.24
N SER A 58 -4.72 19.70 -17.56
CA SER A 58 -4.22 18.73 -18.54
C SER A 58 -2.78 18.28 -18.27
N PHE A 59 -1.91 19.22 -17.90
CA PHE A 59 -0.51 18.89 -17.58
C PHE A 59 -0.41 18.10 -16.28
N GLN A 60 -1.18 18.47 -15.25
CA GLN A 60 -1.25 17.71 -14.00
C GLN A 60 -1.77 16.29 -14.23
N THR A 61 -2.80 16.12 -15.07
CA THR A 61 -3.30 14.80 -15.47
C THR A 61 -2.22 13.98 -16.18
N SER A 62 -1.41 14.59 -17.05
CA SER A 62 -0.30 13.89 -17.71
C SER A 62 0.78 13.47 -16.71
N LEU A 63 1.14 14.33 -15.75
CA LEU A 63 2.09 13.99 -14.70
C LEU A 63 1.60 12.82 -13.84
N ASP A 64 0.33 12.84 -13.44
CA ASP A 64 -0.28 11.77 -12.65
C ASP A 64 -0.34 10.44 -13.44
N ALA A 65 -0.66 10.50 -14.73
CA ALA A 65 -0.63 9.35 -15.62
C ALA A 65 0.78 8.74 -15.75
N TYR A 66 1.82 9.58 -15.69
CA TYR A 66 3.22 9.16 -15.65
C TYR A 66 3.71 8.74 -14.24
N ARG A 67 2.81 8.68 -13.26
CA ARG A 67 3.10 8.27 -11.87
C ARG A 67 4.00 9.23 -11.11
N TYR A 68 4.04 10.50 -11.49
CA TYR A 68 4.67 11.52 -10.65
C TYR A 68 3.79 11.81 -9.45
N VAL A 69 4.41 11.81 -8.27
CA VAL A 69 3.79 12.31 -7.04
C VAL A 69 4.18 13.76 -6.86
N PHE A 70 3.19 14.63 -6.80
CA PHE A 70 3.37 16.07 -6.60
C PHE A 70 2.33 16.59 -5.62
N MET A 71 2.43 17.87 -5.26
CA MET A 71 1.53 18.49 -4.29
C MET A 71 0.24 18.97 -4.97
N GLU A 72 -0.88 18.92 -4.26
CA GLU A 72 -2.18 19.36 -4.74
C GLU A 72 -2.89 20.17 -3.64
N LYS A 73 -3.66 21.18 -4.04
CA LYS A 73 -4.63 21.86 -3.17
C LYS A 73 -6.04 21.54 -3.65
N ARG A 74 -6.94 21.27 -2.72
CA ARG A 74 -8.36 21.03 -3.01
C ARG A 74 -9.17 22.30 -2.76
N THR A 75 -10.14 22.58 -3.63
CA THR A 75 -11.05 23.70 -3.40
C THR A 75 -11.89 23.43 -2.15
N ARG A 76 -12.14 24.48 -1.36
CA ARG A 76 -12.93 24.43 -0.11
C ARG A 76 -12.33 23.59 1.03
N VAL A 77 -11.09 23.12 0.92
CA VAL A 77 -10.36 22.48 2.02
C VAL A 77 -9.01 23.19 2.17
N ALA A 78 -8.74 23.74 3.34
CA ALA A 78 -7.47 24.40 3.63
C ALA A 78 -6.39 23.33 3.87
N GLY A 79 -5.27 23.45 3.16
CA GLY A 79 -4.14 22.53 3.24
C GLY A 79 -3.54 22.22 1.88
N THR A 80 -2.48 21.43 1.91
CA THR A 80 -1.79 20.89 0.75
C THR A 80 -1.54 19.41 1.01
N TRP A 81 -1.74 18.57 0.00
CA TRP A 81 -1.56 17.12 0.10
C TRP A 81 -0.70 16.63 -1.06
N PHE A 82 -0.22 15.39 -0.98
CA PHE A 82 0.29 14.71 -2.18
C PHE A 82 -0.87 14.23 -3.05
N THR A 83 -0.67 14.16 -4.37
CA THR A 83 -1.70 13.72 -5.33
C THR A 83 -2.12 12.27 -5.12
N ASN A 84 -1.14 11.39 -4.90
CA ASN A 84 -1.35 9.98 -4.64
C ASN A 84 -0.05 9.36 -4.11
N ASP A 85 -0.05 8.03 -3.95
CA ASP A 85 1.06 7.24 -3.44
C ASP A 85 1.65 6.31 -4.52
N TRP A 86 1.74 6.80 -5.76
CA TRP A 86 2.17 6.00 -6.91
C TRP A 86 3.58 5.43 -6.75
N THR A 87 3.79 4.25 -7.30
CA THR A 87 5.13 3.66 -7.53
C THR A 87 5.48 3.70 -9.03
N ALA A 88 6.77 3.63 -9.34
CA ALA A 88 7.28 3.74 -10.71
C ALA A 88 7.10 2.43 -11.53
N VAL A 89 5.87 1.93 -11.60
CA VAL A 89 5.49 0.72 -12.34
C VAL A 89 4.22 0.95 -13.17
N SER A 90 3.93 0.01 -14.07
CA SER A 90 2.71 0.04 -14.90
C SER A 90 1.43 0.14 -14.06
N THR A 91 0.41 0.79 -14.60
CA THR A 91 -0.91 0.92 -13.97
C THR A 91 -1.59 -0.43 -13.72
N THR A 92 -1.30 -1.43 -14.55
CA THR A 92 -1.81 -2.81 -14.46
C THR A 92 -1.10 -3.65 -13.41
N ASN A 93 -0.01 -3.15 -12.81
CA ASN A 93 0.71 -3.87 -11.77
C ASN A 93 -0.01 -3.70 -10.42
N ASP A 94 -0.17 -4.79 -9.67
CA ASP A 94 -0.79 -4.76 -8.35
C ASP A 94 -0.01 -3.91 -7.34
N TYR A 95 1.29 -3.75 -7.55
CA TYR A 95 2.22 -2.96 -6.74
C TYR A 95 2.33 -1.49 -7.16
N ASN A 96 1.36 -0.98 -7.93
CA ASN A 96 1.34 0.40 -8.44
C ASN A 96 1.21 1.51 -7.39
N ARG A 97 0.99 1.15 -6.12
CA ARG A 97 0.82 2.07 -4.99
C ARG A 97 1.64 1.65 -3.79
N LEU A 98 2.17 2.64 -3.08
CA LEU A 98 2.95 2.44 -1.87
C LEU A 98 2.12 1.76 -0.77
N SER A 99 0.86 2.18 -0.60
CA SER A 99 -0.14 1.59 0.30
C SER A 99 -0.47 0.13 0.00
N ARG A 100 -0.07 -0.41 -1.16
CA ARG A 100 -0.18 -1.83 -1.49
C ARG A 100 1.14 -2.56 -1.28
N VAL A 101 2.26 -1.87 -1.52
CA VAL A 101 3.61 -2.44 -1.39
C VAL A 101 4.05 -2.57 0.05
N ILE A 102 3.78 -1.60 0.93
CA ILE A 102 4.24 -1.70 2.32
C ILE A 102 3.51 -2.83 3.08
N PRO A 103 2.17 -3.01 2.97
CA PRO A 103 1.49 -4.09 3.67
C PRO A 103 1.94 -5.48 3.23
N ILE A 104 2.19 -5.70 1.92
CA ILE A 104 2.67 -7.02 1.46
C ILE A 104 4.09 -7.32 1.96
N LEU A 105 4.97 -6.32 2.04
CA LEU A 105 6.31 -6.49 2.60
C LEU A 105 6.26 -6.78 4.11
N LYS A 106 5.38 -6.10 4.84
CA LYS A 106 5.12 -6.37 6.26
C LYS A 106 4.58 -7.79 6.48
N ALA A 107 3.62 -8.21 5.66
CA ALA A 107 3.08 -9.56 5.69
C ALA A 107 4.16 -10.61 5.41
N ALA A 108 5.04 -10.38 4.42
CA ALA A 108 6.15 -11.28 4.11
C ALA A 108 7.11 -11.45 5.30
N GLN A 109 7.42 -10.37 6.02
CA GLN A 109 8.23 -10.44 7.24
C GLN A 109 7.52 -11.24 8.35
N GLY A 110 6.21 -11.03 8.53
CA GLY A 110 5.40 -11.79 9.50
C GLY A 110 5.35 -13.28 9.19
N VAL A 111 5.10 -13.64 7.93
CA VAL A 111 5.11 -15.03 7.45
C VAL A 111 6.47 -15.68 7.72
N TYR A 112 7.57 -14.99 7.38
CA TYR A 112 8.92 -15.48 7.66
C TYR A 112 9.14 -15.74 9.16
N ALA A 113 8.75 -14.79 10.02
CA ALA A 113 8.87 -14.93 11.47
C ALA A 113 8.08 -16.13 12.02
N GLY A 114 6.94 -16.46 11.42
CA GLY A 114 6.15 -17.64 11.76
C GLY A 114 6.82 -18.95 11.34
N VAL A 115 7.34 -19.03 10.11
CA VAL A 115 7.81 -20.32 9.54
C VAL A 115 9.28 -20.63 9.80
N VAL A 116 10.13 -19.64 10.08
CA VAL A 116 11.60 -19.83 10.16
C VAL A 116 12.01 -20.90 11.18
N ARG A 117 11.26 -21.04 12.28
CA ARG A 117 11.53 -22.04 13.33
C ARG A 117 11.21 -23.47 12.91
N TYR A 118 10.45 -23.64 11.84
CA TYR A 118 10.03 -24.95 11.32
C TYR A 118 10.96 -25.46 10.21
N ILE A 119 11.97 -24.68 9.82
CA ILE A 119 13.01 -25.14 8.90
C ILE A 119 13.71 -26.36 9.53
N LYS A 120 13.74 -27.49 8.80
CA LYS A 120 14.25 -28.80 9.26
C LYS A 120 13.44 -29.45 10.38
N SER A 121 12.21 -29.00 10.64
CA SER A 121 11.29 -29.72 11.51
C SER A 121 10.83 -31.04 10.87
N ARG A 122 10.46 -32.01 11.71
CA ARG A 122 9.91 -33.29 11.23
C ARG A 122 8.49 -33.08 10.71
N LEU A 123 8.20 -33.70 9.58
CA LEU A 123 6.89 -33.67 8.93
C LEU A 123 6.33 -35.08 8.89
N PHE A 124 5.12 -35.27 9.41
CA PHE A 124 4.43 -36.55 9.34
C PHE A 124 3.56 -36.61 8.08
N LEU A 125 3.68 -37.72 7.35
CA LEU A 125 2.96 -38.01 6.12
C LEU A 125 1.88 -39.05 6.35
N LYS A 126 0.83 -39.01 5.52
CA LYS A 126 -0.18 -40.06 5.42
C LYS A 126 0.43 -41.30 4.75
N SER A 127 -0.27 -42.43 4.81
CA SER A 127 0.17 -43.69 4.19
C SER A 127 0.32 -43.62 2.67
N ASP A 128 -0.34 -42.67 2.02
CA ASP A 128 -0.25 -42.39 0.58
C ASP A 128 0.92 -41.45 0.21
N GLY A 129 1.71 -41.00 1.19
CA GLY A 129 2.85 -40.09 1.00
C GLY A 129 2.48 -38.60 0.96
N THR A 130 1.19 -38.25 1.11
CA THR A 130 0.74 -36.84 1.19
C THR A 130 0.94 -36.26 2.59
N LEU A 131 0.92 -34.93 2.71
CA LEU A 131 1.03 -34.26 4.00
C LEU A 131 -0.18 -34.55 4.90
N THR A 132 0.08 -34.77 6.19
CA THR A 132 -1.00 -34.85 7.18
C THR A 132 -1.66 -33.49 7.39
N ASP A 133 -2.95 -33.48 7.72
CA ASP A 133 -3.68 -32.25 7.99
C ASP A 133 -3.10 -31.53 9.21
N ASP A 134 -2.59 -32.28 10.20
CA ASP A 134 -1.86 -31.74 11.35
C ASP A 134 -0.57 -31.03 10.93
N ALA A 135 0.23 -31.61 10.05
CA ALA A 135 1.44 -30.96 9.54
C ALA A 135 1.12 -29.64 8.84
N ILE A 136 0.04 -29.60 8.05
CA ILE A 136 -0.43 -28.36 7.40
C ILE A 136 -0.90 -27.34 8.43
N ASN A 137 -1.68 -27.78 9.42
CA ASN A 137 -2.23 -26.90 10.46
C ASN A 137 -1.15 -26.29 11.35
N VAL A 138 -0.03 -26.98 11.57
CA VAL A 138 1.12 -26.41 12.29
C VAL A 138 1.65 -25.15 11.59
N PHE A 139 1.84 -25.20 10.28
CA PHE A 139 2.30 -24.02 9.52
C PHE A 139 1.26 -22.91 9.46
N LYS A 140 -0.01 -23.26 9.24
CA LYS A 140 -1.10 -22.27 9.24
C LYS A 140 -1.20 -21.56 10.58
N SER A 141 -1.15 -22.31 11.69
CA SER A 141 -1.22 -21.76 13.05
C SER A 141 0.02 -20.94 13.42
N ALA A 142 1.18 -21.23 12.83
CA ALA A 142 2.38 -20.44 13.03
C ALA A 142 2.34 -19.08 12.31
N ILE A 143 1.70 -19.02 11.15
CA ILE A 143 1.58 -17.80 10.33
C ILE A 143 0.41 -16.93 10.82
N ALA A 144 -0.71 -17.55 11.21
CA ALA A 144 -1.97 -16.86 11.48
C ALA A 144 -1.85 -15.68 12.47
N PRO A 145 -1.16 -15.77 13.62
CA PRO A 145 -1.07 -14.67 14.57
C PRO A 145 -0.48 -13.38 13.98
N TYR A 146 0.44 -13.50 13.01
CA TYR A 146 1.06 -12.35 12.36
C TYR A 146 0.14 -11.69 11.34
N LEU A 147 -0.61 -12.49 10.58
CA LEU A 147 -1.53 -11.98 9.57
C LEU A 147 -2.84 -11.50 10.20
N ASP A 148 -3.34 -12.16 11.24
CA ASP A 148 -4.52 -11.77 12.02
C ASP A 148 -4.33 -10.38 12.65
N ALA A 149 -3.12 -10.07 13.12
CA ALA A 149 -2.79 -8.74 13.65
C ALA A 149 -2.83 -7.63 12.59
N MET A 150 -2.83 -7.98 11.30
CA MET A 150 -2.92 -7.04 10.18
C MET A 150 -4.36 -6.87 9.67
N VAL A 151 -5.24 -7.84 9.92
CA VAL A 151 -6.63 -7.80 9.45
C VAL A 151 -7.40 -6.65 10.11
N GLY A 152 -8.07 -5.85 9.29
CA GLY A 152 -8.80 -4.66 9.73
C GLY A 152 -7.92 -3.44 10.02
N VAL A 153 -6.60 -3.57 9.84
CA VAL A 153 -5.63 -2.46 10.00
C VAL A 153 -4.91 -2.21 8.67
N ASP A 154 -4.12 -3.19 8.23
CA ASP A 154 -3.27 -3.07 7.03
C ASP A 154 -3.82 -3.87 5.84
N ILE A 155 -4.63 -4.90 6.10
CA ILE A 155 -5.23 -5.77 5.08
C ILE A 155 -6.71 -6.00 5.39
N SER A 156 -7.50 -6.28 4.36
CA SER A 156 -8.93 -6.58 4.52
C SER A 156 -9.14 -8.02 4.98
N ASP A 157 -8.44 -8.98 4.37
CA ASP A 157 -8.52 -10.41 4.69
C ASP A 157 -7.31 -11.17 4.10
N TYR A 158 -7.12 -12.42 4.48
CA TYR A 158 -6.12 -13.30 3.89
C TYR A 158 -6.53 -14.78 3.91
N VAL A 159 -5.91 -15.57 3.06
CA VAL A 159 -6.00 -17.03 3.11
C VAL A 159 -4.62 -17.67 2.91
N THR A 160 -4.31 -18.64 3.77
CA THR A 160 -3.10 -19.47 3.64
C THR A 160 -3.46 -20.84 3.10
N TYR A 161 -2.88 -21.19 1.96
CA TYR A 161 -3.07 -22.45 1.25
C TYR A 161 -1.77 -23.24 1.17
N ILE A 162 -1.82 -24.51 1.51
CA ILE A 162 -0.73 -25.48 1.36
C ILE A 162 -1.35 -26.68 0.66
N ASP A 163 -0.77 -27.09 -0.45
CA ASP A 163 -1.27 -28.25 -1.20
C ASP A 163 -0.84 -29.55 -0.48
N PRO A 164 -1.78 -30.39 -0.02
CA PRO A 164 -1.45 -31.64 0.67
C PRO A 164 -0.72 -32.65 -0.23
N ALA A 165 -0.88 -32.55 -1.56
CA ALA A 165 -0.27 -33.49 -2.51
C ALA A 165 1.21 -33.21 -2.82
N GLN A 166 1.81 -32.19 -2.20
CA GLN A 166 3.22 -31.86 -2.40
C GLN A 166 4.14 -32.99 -1.93
N ASN A 167 5.03 -33.46 -2.81
CA ASN A 167 6.00 -34.50 -2.46
C ASN A 167 7.23 -33.91 -1.76
N VAL A 168 7.16 -33.82 -0.43
CA VAL A 168 8.24 -33.27 0.40
C VAL A 168 9.45 -34.19 0.55
N LEU A 169 9.32 -35.51 0.31
CA LEU A 169 10.42 -36.47 0.45
C LEU A 169 11.45 -36.32 -0.66
N THR A 170 10.98 -36.03 -1.88
CA THR A 170 11.87 -35.83 -3.03
C THR A 170 12.36 -34.39 -3.12
N THR A 171 11.49 -33.41 -2.86
CA THR A 171 11.84 -31.99 -3.05
C THR A 171 12.52 -31.36 -1.84
N ASN A 172 12.44 -31.98 -0.66
CA ASN A 172 12.91 -31.43 0.62
C ASN A 172 12.38 -30.01 0.91
N SER A 173 11.23 -29.64 0.34
CA SER A 173 10.65 -28.29 0.44
C SER A 173 9.13 -28.33 0.51
N ILE A 174 8.55 -27.36 1.21
CA ILE A 174 7.11 -27.10 1.26
C ILE A 174 6.84 -25.76 0.59
N ALA A 175 5.84 -25.72 -0.30
CA ALA A 175 5.36 -24.49 -0.88
C ALA A 175 4.09 -24.01 -0.15
N ILE A 176 4.18 -22.84 0.47
CA ILE A 176 3.07 -22.17 1.16
C ILE A 176 2.63 -20.99 0.30
N VAL A 177 1.33 -20.91 0.01
CA VAL A 177 0.73 -19.81 -0.75
C VAL A 177 -0.11 -18.98 0.20
N VAL A 178 0.25 -17.72 0.40
CA VAL A 178 -0.57 -16.74 1.13
C VAL A 178 -1.18 -15.79 0.10
N ARG A 179 -2.52 -15.67 0.11
CA ARG A 179 -3.26 -14.70 -0.70
C ARG A 179 -3.83 -13.64 0.22
N ILE A 180 -3.66 -12.38 -0.13
CA ILE A 180 -4.05 -11.24 0.70
C ILE A 180 -5.01 -10.36 -0.08
N VAL A 181 -6.09 -9.95 0.57
CA VAL A 181 -7.01 -8.93 0.07
C VAL A 181 -6.56 -7.59 0.66
N PRO A 182 -6.06 -6.64 -0.16
CA PRO A 182 -5.58 -5.36 0.33
C PRO A 182 -6.75 -4.46 0.79
N VAL A 183 -6.42 -3.36 1.48
CA VAL A 183 -7.37 -2.28 1.76
C VAL A 183 -7.68 -1.53 0.46
N GLY A 184 -8.97 -1.28 0.20
CA GLY A 184 -9.42 -0.52 -0.96
C GLY A 184 -9.33 0.99 -0.74
N MET A 185 -8.98 1.73 -1.79
CA MET A 185 -8.92 3.20 -1.79
C MET A 185 -9.62 3.75 -3.03
N ALA A 186 -10.39 4.82 -2.84
CA ALA A 186 -11.06 5.53 -3.93
C ALA A 186 -10.33 6.84 -4.21
N ASP A 187 -9.82 7.02 -5.44
CA ASP A 187 -9.26 8.31 -5.87
C ASP A 187 -10.37 9.33 -6.17
N PHE A 188 -11.55 8.84 -6.56
CA PHE A 188 -12.69 9.66 -6.95
C PHE A 188 -13.96 9.20 -6.24
N ILE A 189 -14.75 10.17 -5.77
CA ILE A 189 -16.10 9.95 -5.24
C ILE A 189 -17.07 10.63 -6.19
N ASN A 190 -17.86 9.82 -6.90
CA ASN A 190 -18.86 10.30 -7.85
C ASN A 190 -20.20 10.45 -7.14
N VAL A 191 -20.72 11.68 -7.06
CA VAL A 191 -22.02 11.98 -6.46
C VAL A 191 -22.97 12.46 -7.54
N THR A 192 -24.07 11.73 -7.75
CA THR A 192 -25.12 12.11 -8.70
C THR A 192 -26.22 12.87 -7.96
N LEU A 193 -26.49 14.11 -8.39
CA LEU A 193 -27.58 14.93 -7.89
C LEU A 193 -28.68 15.00 -8.95
N THR A 194 -29.92 14.70 -8.56
CA THR A 194 -31.09 14.79 -9.43
C THR A 194 -32.24 15.48 -8.73
N TYR A 195 -33.08 16.18 -9.49
CA TYR A 195 -34.35 16.70 -8.99
C TYR A 195 -35.45 15.66 -9.24
N THR A 196 -36.26 15.40 -8.23
CA THR A 196 -37.46 14.55 -8.35
C THR A 196 -38.70 15.32 -7.89
N THR A 197 -39.84 15.06 -8.51
CA THR A 197 -41.12 15.69 -8.14
C THR A 197 -41.76 15.04 -6.91
N LYS A 198 -41.31 13.84 -6.52
CA LYS A 198 -41.72 13.11 -5.30
C LYS A 198 -40.58 12.21 -4.79
N ILE A 199 -40.54 11.98 -3.46
CA ILE A 199 -39.60 11.09 -2.75
C ILE A 199 -40.34 9.83 -2.30
#